data_AF-A0A956N257-F1
#
_entry.id   AF-A0A956N257-F1
#
_cell.length_a   1.000
_cell.length_b   1.000
_cell.length_c   1.000
_cell.angle_alpha   90.00
_cell.angle_beta   90.00
_cell.angle_gamma   90.00
#
_symmetry.space_group_name_H-M   'P 1'
#
loop_
_entity.id
_entity.type
_entity.pdbx_description
1 polymer ?
#
loop_
_entity_poly.entity_id
_entity_poly.type
_entity_poly.pdbx_seq_one_letter_code
_entity_poly.pdbx_strand_id
1 'polypeptide(L)'
;MVLLTVSIFSRINAQHICGQDIITHQLRSLSSDYDNDYSNLLEEWQYEKQNARTSALEDTTYTIQVVVHVVYLEDNLIQNIPDSIIHSQIDALNRDFGVTNEDTVNLRPIFKPFRGYPKIKFELAKLDT
;
A
#
# COMPACT_ATOMS: atom_id res chain seq x y z
N MET A 1 -39.78 -1.85 39.01
CA MET A 1 -39.35 -2.29 37.66
C MET A 1 -37.90 -1.86 37.50
N VAL A 2 -36.95 -2.72 37.89
CA VAL A 2 -35.51 -2.39 37.87
C VAL A 2 -35.03 -2.61 36.44
N LEU A 3 -34.74 -1.52 35.71
CA LEU A 3 -34.12 -1.59 34.39
C LEU A 3 -32.63 -1.93 34.57
N LEU A 4 -32.28 -3.19 34.32
CA LEU A 4 -30.89 -3.60 34.13
C LEU A 4 -30.44 -3.15 32.73
N THR A 5 -29.65 -2.08 32.63
CA THR A 5 -28.98 -1.73 31.38
C THR A 5 -27.71 -2.57 31.26
N VAL A 6 -27.75 -3.59 30.40
CA VAL A 6 -26.56 -4.35 30.00
C VAL A 6 -25.77 -3.51 29.00
N SER A 7 -24.65 -2.93 29.43
CA SER A 7 -23.71 -2.27 28.53
C SER A 7 -22.89 -3.32 27.78
N ILE A 8 -23.26 -3.61 26.54
CA ILE A 8 -22.49 -4.46 25.64
C ILE A 8 -21.31 -3.64 25.12
N PHE A 9 -20.13 -3.85 25.70
CA PHE A 9 -18.88 -3.36 25.13
C PHE A 9 -18.53 -4.19 23.90
N SER A 10 -18.99 -3.76 22.72
CA SER A 10 -18.55 -4.34 21.45
C SER A 10 -17.10 -3.94 21.21
N ARG A 11 -16.19 -4.91 21.20
CA ARG A 11 -14.81 -4.73 20.75
C ARG A 11 -14.83 -4.55 19.24
N ILE A 12 -14.74 -3.31 18.76
CA ILE A 12 -14.51 -3.03 17.33
C ILE A 12 -13.01 -3.27 17.08
N ASN A 13 -12.66 -4.38 16.43
CA ASN A 13 -11.30 -4.55 15.91
C ASN A 13 -11.19 -3.76 14.59
N ALA A 14 -10.85 -2.48 14.71
CA ALA A 14 -10.72 -1.54 13.59
C ALA A 14 -9.33 -1.57 12.91
N GLN A 15 -8.42 -2.42 13.37
CA GLN A 15 -7.07 -2.51 12.82
C GLN A 15 -7.00 -3.61 11.78
N HIS A 16 -6.81 -3.22 10.52
CA HIS A 16 -6.49 -4.15 9.44
C HIS A 16 -5.12 -4.79 9.74
N ILE A 17 -5.06 -6.11 9.77
CA ILE A 17 -3.81 -6.85 9.99
C ILE A 17 -3.16 -7.07 8.64
N CYS A 18 -1.96 -6.52 8.45
CA CYS A 18 -1.13 -6.82 7.28
C CYS A 18 -0.07 -7.88 7.64
N GLY A 19 0.17 -8.84 6.74
CA GLY A 19 1.21 -9.86 6.94
C GLY A 19 2.61 -9.26 7.14
N GLN A 20 2.88 -8.09 6.55
CA GLN A 20 4.14 -7.37 6.71
C GLN A 20 4.40 -6.97 8.17
N ASP A 21 3.36 -6.57 8.92
CA ASP A 21 3.51 -6.17 10.33
C ASP A 21 3.93 -7.37 11.18
N ILE A 22 3.28 -8.52 10.96
CA ILE A 22 3.57 -9.77 11.66
C ILE A 22 5.02 -10.18 11.41
N ILE A 23 5.44 -10.23 10.15
CA ILE A 23 6.80 -10.65 9.78
C ILE A 23 7.84 -9.66 10.32
N THR A 24 7.58 -8.36 10.25
CA THR A 24 8.49 -7.34 10.79
C THR A 24 8.69 -7.52 12.30
N HIS A 25 7.61 -7.76 13.04
CA HIS A 25 7.69 -8.06 14.47
C HIS A 25 8.46 -9.34 14.76
N GLN A 26 8.25 -10.39 13.97
CA GLN A 26 8.99 -11.65 14.10
C GLN A 26 10.48 -11.47 13.81
N LEU A 27 10.85 -10.81 12.70
CA LEU A 27 12.24 -10.57 12.33
C LEU A 27 12.99 -9.77 13.40
N ARG A 28 12.37 -8.70 13.93
CA ARG A 28 12.91 -7.95 15.06
C ARG A 28 13.13 -8.79 16.32
N SER A 29 12.27 -9.77 16.58
CA SER A 29 12.42 -10.67 17.73
C SER A 29 13.51 -11.73 17.53
N LEU A 30 13.80 -12.08 16.28
CA LEU A 30 14.75 -13.15 15.91
C LEU A 30 16.16 -12.63 15.65
N SER A 31 16.31 -11.37 15.23
CA SER A 31 17.61 -10.74 14.96
C SER A 31 17.74 -9.43 15.71
N SER A 32 18.80 -9.32 16.52
CA SER A 32 19.19 -8.05 17.17
C SER A 32 19.67 -6.99 16.18
N ASP A 33 20.06 -7.41 14.97
CA ASP A 33 20.67 -6.52 13.98
C ASP A 33 19.63 -5.90 13.05
N TYR A 34 18.39 -6.41 13.02
CA TYR A 34 17.34 -5.94 12.11
C TYR A 34 17.13 -4.43 12.15
N ASP A 35 17.08 -3.84 13.35
CA ASP A 35 16.85 -2.40 13.49
C ASP A 35 18.06 -1.58 13.04
N ASN A 36 19.28 -2.11 13.21
CA ASN A 36 20.49 -1.48 12.69
C ASN A 36 20.55 -1.56 11.17
N ASP A 37 20.27 -2.73 10.59
CA ASP A 37 20.24 -2.93 9.13
C ASP A 37 19.19 -2.03 8.47
N TYR A 38 18.01 -1.95 9.07
CA TYR A 38 16.94 -1.05 8.60
C TYR A 38 17.36 0.41 8.68
N SER A 39 18.01 0.83 9.77
CA SER A 39 18.48 2.21 9.94
C SER A 39 19.58 2.56 8.94
N ASN A 40 20.52 1.65 8.69
CA ASN A 40 21.59 1.82 7.70
C ASN A 40 21.02 1.98 6.29
N LEU A 41 20.04 1.15 5.92
CA LEU A 41 19.33 1.25 4.64
C LEU A 41 18.64 2.62 4.51
N LEU A 42 17.97 3.11 5.57
CA LEU A 42 17.34 4.43 5.52
C LEU A 42 18.35 5.57 5.37
N GLU A 43 19.50 5.50 6.03
CA GLU A 43 20.56 6.49 5.92
C GLU A 43 21.16 6.53 4.51
N GLU A 44 21.41 5.35 3.91
CA GLU A 44 21.87 5.22 2.53
C GLU A 44 20.89 5.89 1.55
N TRP A 45 19.60 5.60 1.66
CA TRP A 45 18.57 6.20 0.82
C TRP A 45 18.48 7.73 0.98
N GLN A 46 18.66 8.24 2.19
CA GLN A 46 18.68 9.69 2.44
C GLN A 46 19.90 10.35 1.77
N TYR A 47 21.06 9.73 1.88
CA TYR A 47 22.29 10.18 1.26
C TYR A 47 22.18 10.18 -0.27
N GLU A 48 21.66 9.11 -0.86
CA GLU A 48 21.43 9.01 -2.31
C GLU A 48 20.47 10.10 -2.80
N LYS A 49 19.37 10.34 -2.08
CA LYS A 49 18.39 11.38 -2.43
C LYS A 49 19.00 12.79 -2.38
N GLN A 50 19.89 13.07 -1.43
CA GLN A 50 20.57 14.37 -1.33
C GLN A 50 21.56 14.59 -2.47
N ASN A 51 22.24 13.52 -2.91
CA ASN A 51 23.28 13.58 -3.94
C ASN A 51 22.78 13.33 -5.36
N ALA A 52 21.56 12.80 -5.50
CA ALA A 52 20.87 12.75 -6.77
C ALA A 52 20.76 14.17 -7.31
N ARG A 53 21.49 14.47 -8.39
CA ARG A 53 21.30 15.70 -9.16
C ARG A 53 19.82 15.78 -9.46
N THR A 54 19.17 16.84 -9.00
CA THR A 54 17.74 17.05 -9.15
C THR A 54 17.40 17.20 -10.64
N SER A 55 17.21 16.06 -11.31
CA SER A 55 16.24 15.91 -12.39
C SER A 55 14.81 16.06 -11.86
N ALA A 56 14.61 16.55 -10.63
CA ALA A 56 13.33 16.95 -10.03
C ALA A 56 12.62 18.10 -10.77
N LEU A 57 13.12 18.48 -11.96
CA LEU A 57 12.43 19.30 -12.94
C LEU A 57 11.69 18.48 -14.01
N GLU A 58 11.88 17.17 -14.08
CA GLU A 58 11.10 16.35 -15.00
C GLU A 58 9.76 15.96 -14.37
N ASP A 59 8.68 16.41 -15.01
CA ASP A 59 7.30 15.98 -14.80
C ASP A 59 7.08 14.53 -15.30
N THR A 60 8.03 13.65 -15.02
CA THR A 60 8.05 12.29 -15.56
C THR A 60 7.13 11.42 -14.73
N THR A 61 6.22 10.74 -15.43
CA THR A 61 5.37 9.70 -14.84
C THR A 61 6.08 8.35 -15.00
N TYR A 62 6.32 7.65 -13.89
CA TYR A 62 6.95 6.34 -13.89
C TYR A 62 5.89 5.26 -14.10
N THR A 63 6.02 4.48 -15.19
CA THR A 63 5.08 3.39 -15.48
C THR A 63 5.64 2.06 -14.99
N ILE A 64 4.91 1.39 -14.09
CA ILE A 64 5.22 0.06 -13.58
C ILE A 64 4.39 -0.96 -14.36
N GLN A 65 5.07 -1.92 -14.98
CA GLN A 65 4.43 -3.06 -15.62
C GLN A 65 4.06 -4.11 -14.57
N VAL A 66 2.79 -4.52 -14.56
CA VAL A 66 2.22 -5.41 -13.55
C VAL A 66 1.85 -6.75 -14.17
N VAL A 67 2.26 -7.85 -13.52
CA VAL A 67 1.75 -9.19 -13.78
C VAL A 67 0.91 -9.60 -12.57
N VAL A 68 -0.32 -10.08 -12.81
CA VAL A 68 -1.22 -10.55 -11.76
C VAL A 68 -1.34 -12.06 -11.85
N HIS A 69 -0.78 -12.76 -10.86
CA HIS A 69 -0.90 -14.20 -10.75
C HIS A 69 -2.17 -14.55 -9.98
N VAL A 70 -3.20 -15.02 -10.69
CA VAL A 70 -4.40 -15.59 -10.07
C VAL A 70 -4.14 -17.06 -9.77
N VAL A 71 -4.01 -17.40 -8.49
CA VAL A 71 -3.85 -18.77 -8.02
C VAL A 71 -5.15 -19.20 -7.36
N TYR A 72 -5.76 -20.26 -7.87
CA TYR A 72 -7.05 -20.78 -7.39
C TYR A 72 -7.04 -22.30 -7.32
N LEU A 73 -7.88 -22.85 -6.43
CA LEU A 73 -8.11 -24.28 -6.34
C LEU A 73 -9.12 -24.73 -7.39
N GLU A 74 -8.87 -25.88 -8.04
CA GLU A 74 -9.74 -26.42 -9.10
C GLU A 74 -11.18 -26.66 -8.62
N ASP A 75 -11.36 -27.05 -7.35
CA ASP A 75 -12.66 -27.28 -6.73
C ASP A 75 -13.37 -26.01 -6.26
N ASN A 76 -12.74 -24.84 -6.43
CA ASN A 76 -13.30 -23.55 -6.03
C ASN A 76 -13.14 -22.48 -7.11
N LEU A 77 -13.99 -22.58 -8.15
CA LEU A 77 -13.98 -21.66 -9.29
C LEU A 77 -14.25 -20.19 -8.93
N ILE A 78 -14.81 -19.88 -7.75
CA ILE A 78 -15.05 -18.50 -7.31
C ILE A 78 -13.73 -17.75 -7.08
N GLN A 79 -12.65 -18.47 -6.77
CA GLN A 79 -11.31 -17.90 -6.63
C GLN A 79 -10.68 -17.52 -7.98
N ASN A 80 -11.17 -18.10 -9.09
CA ASN A 80 -10.79 -17.68 -10.43
C ASN A 80 -11.56 -16.42 -10.80
N ILE A 81 -11.08 -15.29 -10.30
CA ILE A 81 -11.71 -13.98 -10.48
C ILE A 81 -11.76 -13.58 -11.95
N PRO A 82 -12.81 -12.88 -12.40
CA PRO A 82 -12.85 -12.35 -13.76
C PRO A 82 -11.88 -11.19 -13.93
N ASP A 83 -11.38 -11.01 -15.15
CA ASP A 83 -10.44 -9.93 -15.51
C ASP A 83 -10.93 -8.54 -15.11
N SER A 84 -12.25 -8.32 -15.08
CA SER A 84 -12.83 -7.04 -14.64
C SER A 84 -12.42 -6.66 -13.22
N ILE A 85 -12.25 -7.63 -12.31
CA ILE A 85 -11.76 -7.39 -10.96
C ILE A 85 -10.28 -7.01 -10.99
N ILE A 86 -9.48 -7.67 -11.83
CA ILE A 86 -8.06 -7.35 -12.01
C ILE A 86 -7.91 -5.91 -12.54
N HIS A 87 -8.66 -5.55 -13.57
CA HIS A 87 -8.67 -4.20 -14.12
C HIS A 87 -9.12 -3.16 -13.08
N SER A 88 -10.16 -3.45 -12.29
CA SER A 88 -10.60 -2.55 -11.22
C SER A 88 -9.51 -2.27 -10.18
N GLN A 89 -8.64 -3.25 -9.90
CA GLN A 89 -7.52 -3.07 -8.99
C GLN A 89 -6.41 -2.20 -9.60
N ILE A 90 -6.11 -2.38 -10.89
CA ILE A 90 -5.18 -1.49 -11.61
C ILE A 90 -5.71 -0.05 -11.65
N ASP A 91 -7.01 0.12 -11.88
CA ASP A 91 -7.67 1.44 -11.85
C ASP A 91 -7.59 2.07 -10.46
N ALA A 92 -7.79 1.29 -9.40
CA ALA A 92 -7.65 1.77 -8.02
C ALA A 92 -6.21 2.24 -7.72
N LEU A 93 -5.20 1.46 -8.12
CA LEU A 93 -3.79 1.87 -7.97
C LEU A 93 -3.49 3.17 -8.72
N ASN A 94 -3.92 3.28 -9.98
CA ASN A 94 -3.73 4.49 -10.77
C ASN A 94 -4.46 5.70 -10.20
N ARG A 95 -5.66 5.51 -9.63
CA ARG A 95 -6.42 6.58 -9.00
C ARG A 95 -5.72 7.11 -7.75
N ASP A 96 -5.24 6.21 -6.90
CA ASP A 96 -4.68 6.58 -5.60
C ASP A 96 -3.24 7.13 -5.75
N PHE A 97 -2.40 6.52 -6.58
CA PHE A 97 -1.04 7.02 -6.88
C PHE A 97 -1.04 8.21 -7.86
N GLY A 98 -2.14 8.41 -8.58
CA GLY A 98 -2.42 9.58 -9.40
C GLY A 98 -3.08 10.73 -8.62
N VAL A 99 -3.49 10.50 -7.36
CA VAL A 99 -4.20 11.48 -6.52
C VAL A 99 -5.48 12.01 -7.20
N THR A 100 -6.16 11.13 -7.95
CA THR A 100 -7.45 11.40 -8.60
C THR A 100 -8.61 10.76 -7.85
N ASN A 101 -8.36 10.25 -6.64
CA ASN A 101 -9.37 9.68 -5.76
C ASN A 101 -10.31 10.75 -5.19
N GLU A 102 -11.62 10.47 -5.27
CA GLU A 102 -12.67 11.42 -4.87
C GLU A 102 -12.64 11.73 -3.37
N ASP A 103 -12.21 10.77 -2.55
CA ASP A 103 -12.11 10.90 -1.10
C ASP A 103 -10.95 11.79 -0.63
N THR A 104 -10.13 12.34 -1.54
CA THR A 104 -9.15 13.39 -1.22
C THR A 104 -9.78 14.61 -0.54
N VAL A 105 -11.08 14.86 -0.76
CA VAL A 105 -11.86 15.91 -0.08
C VAL A 105 -12.00 15.68 1.42
N ASN A 106 -11.91 14.42 1.87
CA ASN A 106 -12.01 14.03 3.27
C ASN A 106 -10.69 14.25 4.03
N LEU A 107 -9.60 14.60 3.33
CA LEU A 107 -8.31 14.87 3.95
C LEU A 107 -8.40 16.09 4.87
N ARG A 108 -8.14 15.86 6.17
CA ARG A 108 -8.14 16.92 7.19
C ARG A 108 -7.22 18.07 6.74
N PRO A 109 -7.62 19.34 6.90
CA PRO A 109 -6.83 20.48 6.43
C PRO A 109 -5.36 20.48 6.89
N ILE A 110 -5.09 20.05 8.12
CA ILE A 110 -3.72 19.95 8.66
C ILE A 110 -2.81 18.99 7.88
N PHE A 111 -3.39 18.00 7.18
CA PHE A 111 -2.64 17.04 6.39
C PHE A 111 -2.49 17.41 4.91
N LYS A 112 -3.23 18.42 4.42
CA LYS A 112 -3.16 18.86 3.01
C LYS A 112 -1.74 19.23 2.55
N PRO A 113 -0.90 19.93 3.35
CA PRO A 113 0.47 20.25 2.93
C PRO A 113 1.39 19.03 2.76
N PHE A 114 1.04 17.90 3.39
CA PHE A 114 1.83 16.67 3.36
C PHE A 114 1.33 15.65 2.32
N ARG A 115 0.29 15.99 1.55
CA ARG A 115 -0.22 15.11 0.50
C ARG A 115 0.83 14.92 -0.59
N GLY A 116 1.29 13.69 -0.77
CA GLY A 116 2.19 13.33 -1.86
C GLY A 116 1.48 13.23 -3.21
N TYR A 117 2.23 13.41 -4.29
CA TYR A 117 1.83 13.05 -5.65
C TYR A 117 2.96 12.24 -6.31
N PRO A 118 2.93 10.90 -6.18
CA PRO A 118 4.03 10.04 -6.62
C PRO A 118 4.29 10.00 -8.13
N LYS A 119 3.29 10.33 -8.97
CA LYS A 119 3.36 10.21 -10.44
C LYS A 119 3.75 8.81 -10.90
N ILE A 120 3.14 7.80 -10.29
CA ILE A 120 3.31 6.40 -10.67
C ILE A 120 2.05 5.93 -11.40
N LYS A 121 2.24 5.32 -12.57
CA LYS A 121 1.20 4.67 -13.36
C LYS A 121 1.43 3.17 -13.36
N PHE A 122 0.35 2.41 -13.31
CA PHE A 122 0.35 0.95 -13.39
C PHE A 122 -0.32 0.52 -14.68
N GLU A 123 0.35 -0.36 -15.43
CA GLU A 123 -0.20 -0.99 -16.63
C GLU A 123 0.05 -2.50 -16.56
N LEU A 124 -0.92 -3.31 -17.01
CA LEU A 124 -0.66 -4.74 -17.15
C LEU A 124 0.45 -4.98 -18.19
N ALA A 125 1.33 -5.93 -17.91
CA ALA A 125 2.40 -6.30 -18.80
C ALA A 125 1.84 -6.79 -20.16
N LYS A 126 2.45 -6.35 -21.27
CA LYS A 126 2.05 -6.72 -22.64
C LYS A 126 2.82 -7.91 -23.20
N LEU A 127 3.97 -8.20 -22.59
CA LEU A 127 4.86 -9.30 -22.94
C LEU A 127 5.21 -10.01 -21.63
N ASP A 128 5.21 -11.33 -21.68
CA ASP A 128 5.79 -12.16 -20.62
C ASP A 128 7.32 -12.21 -20.76
N THR A 129 8.01 -12.53 -19.67
CA THR A 129 9.48 -12.67 -19.63
C THR A 129 9.96 -14.04 -20.06
#